data_AF-A0A7S2TLK8-F1
#
_entry.id   AF-A0A7S2TLK8-F1
#
_cell.length_a   1.000
_cell.length_b   1.000
_cell.length_c   1.000
_cell.angle_alpha   90.00
_cell.angle_beta   90.00
_cell.angle_gamma   90.00
#
_symmetry.space_group_name_H-M   'P 1'
#
loop_
_entity.id
_entity.type
_entity.pdbx_description
1 polymer ?
#
loop_
_entity_poly.entity_id
_entity_poly.type
_entity_poly.pdbx_seq_one_letter_code
_entity_poly.pdbx_strand_id
1 'polypeptide(L)'
;MAHKRDRDGSLTADRTKKNDENTLAVLESNTAESGNDSHSAKRHRTCSENSLNGTEPEEKLNIAPADTWKPVFAVGTRLQVQWEIVDDAEGGTGEVSARWWGCEFFGLKGQDPAGRDIHVIRYDAHGEFEETDSEIVFLSDSDLWDVAYESRLHWRREPPEWNPNQEEKLTMIDVIANQEKEETRNGVPAGLLHSLALNAFSKMPHEKQMAMAARYRDFSNAFKEGLAELKASRCIASKLQVLMI
;
A
#
# COMPACT_ATOMS: atom_id res chain seq x y z
N MET A 1 73.15 25.79 -5.90
CA MET A 1 72.77 24.82 -6.94
C MET A 1 71.28 24.59 -6.85
N ALA A 2 70.55 25.08 -7.85
CA ALA A 2 69.11 25.16 -7.90
C ALA A 2 68.56 24.12 -8.88
N HIS A 3 67.45 23.46 -8.54
CA HIS A 3 66.61 22.79 -9.52
C HIS A 3 65.13 23.08 -9.23
N LYS A 4 64.63 24.09 -9.95
CA LYS A 4 63.24 24.28 -10.32
C LYS A 4 62.77 23.09 -11.16
N ARG A 5 61.57 22.58 -10.91
CA ARG A 5 60.78 21.85 -11.90
C ARG A 5 59.35 22.39 -11.87
N ASP A 6 59.07 23.22 -12.85
CA ASP A 6 57.75 23.60 -13.29
C ASP A 6 57.10 22.38 -13.97
N ARG A 7 55.81 22.15 -13.72
CA ARG A 7 54.99 21.29 -14.58
C ARG A 7 53.55 21.80 -14.59
N ASP A 8 53.33 22.76 -15.48
CA ASP A 8 52.01 23.09 -16.02
C ASP A 8 51.49 21.94 -16.88
N GLY A 9 50.19 21.69 -16.81
CA GLY A 9 49.50 20.64 -17.54
C GLY A 9 48.01 20.92 -17.68
N SER A 10 47.70 22.04 -18.34
CA SER A 10 46.38 22.42 -18.84
C SER A 10 45.90 21.45 -19.92
N LEU A 11 44.68 20.89 -19.78
CA LEU A 11 43.91 20.32 -20.88
C LEU A 11 42.42 20.62 -20.67
N THR A 12 41.97 21.67 -21.34
CA THR A 12 40.59 22.02 -21.65
C THR A 12 40.11 21.24 -22.87
N ALA A 13 38.95 20.60 -22.78
CA ALA A 13 38.08 20.20 -23.91
C ALA A 13 36.66 20.18 -23.32
N ASP A 14 35.75 21.11 -23.59
CA ASP A 14 35.24 21.63 -24.86
C ASP A 14 34.61 20.53 -25.73
N ARG A 15 33.31 20.27 -25.52
CA ARG A 15 32.44 19.79 -26.59
C ARG A 15 30.99 20.20 -26.37
N THR A 16 30.55 20.95 -27.36
CA THR A 16 29.30 21.68 -27.52
C THR A 16 28.22 20.80 -28.18
N LYS A 17 26.95 21.14 -27.87
CA LYS A 17 25.74 21.17 -28.72
C LYS A 17 25.19 19.90 -29.39
N LYS A 18 23.90 19.64 -29.09
CA LYS A 18 22.74 19.51 -30.01
C LYS A 18 21.49 19.31 -29.13
N ASN A 19 20.64 20.30 -28.89
CA ASN A 19 19.58 20.83 -29.78
C ASN A 19 19.09 19.83 -30.82
N ASP A 20 17.90 19.28 -30.59
CA ASP A 20 16.89 19.12 -31.63
C ASP A 20 15.53 19.43 -31.00
N GLU A 21 14.96 20.53 -31.50
CA GLU A 21 13.58 20.96 -31.33
C GLU A 21 12.68 19.98 -32.10
N ASN A 22 11.56 19.53 -31.52
CA ASN A 22 10.49 18.94 -32.31
C ASN A 22 9.18 19.67 -32.02
N THR A 23 8.77 20.42 -33.03
CA THR A 23 7.72 21.42 -33.02
C THR A 23 6.50 20.86 -33.76
N LEU A 24 5.34 20.96 -33.10
CA LEU A 24 3.98 21.11 -33.64
C LEU A 24 3.59 20.40 -34.95
N ALA A 25 2.58 19.53 -34.85
CA ALA A 25 1.52 19.45 -35.86
C ALA A 25 0.16 19.56 -35.17
N VAL A 26 -0.46 20.72 -35.41
CA VAL A 26 -1.88 21.05 -35.25
C VAL A 26 -2.63 20.47 -36.45
N LEU A 27 -3.79 19.85 -36.22
CA LEU A 27 -4.94 19.69 -37.13
C LEU A 27 -6.13 19.27 -36.25
N GLU A 28 -6.95 20.22 -35.83
CA GLU A 28 -8.23 20.59 -36.47
C GLU A 28 -9.37 19.58 -36.23
N SER A 29 -10.27 20.00 -35.32
CA SER A 29 -11.72 20.07 -35.50
C SER A 29 -12.44 18.85 -36.06
N ASN A 30 -13.26 18.21 -35.21
CA ASN A 30 -14.60 17.77 -35.59
C ASN A 30 -15.54 17.85 -34.38
N THR A 31 -16.28 18.95 -34.33
CA THR A 31 -17.51 19.10 -33.57
C THR A 31 -18.60 18.37 -34.34
N ALA A 32 -19.13 17.28 -33.78
CA ALA A 32 -20.39 16.69 -34.23
C ALA A 32 -21.24 16.39 -32.99
N GLU A 33 -22.33 17.15 -32.88
CA GLU A 33 -23.44 16.88 -32.00
C GLU A 33 -24.05 15.51 -32.32
N SER A 34 -24.07 14.62 -31.33
CA SER A 34 -25.00 13.50 -31.24
C SER A 34 -25.17 13.28 -29.73
N GLY A 35 -26.29 13.69 -29.15
CA GLY A 35 -27.51 12.92 -29.26
C GLY A 35 -27.68 12.21 -27.93
N ASN A 36 -28.54 12.78 -27.08
CA ASN A 36 -28.94 12.22 -25.79
C ASN A 36 -29.20 10.72 -25.89
N ASP A 37 -28.48 9.95 -25.09
CA ASP A 37 -29.00 8.72 -24.52
C ASP A 37 -28.47 8.59 -23.10
N SER A 38 -29.33 8.92 -22.14
CA SER A 38 -29.12 8.66 -20.71
C SER A 38 -29.10 7.15 -20.48
N HIS A 39 -28.01 6.49 -20.84
CA HIS A 39 -27.69 5.16 -20.37
C HIS A 39 -27.28 5.30 -18.90
N SER A 40 -28.23 5.00 -18.01
CA SER A 40 -27.95 4.67 -16.63
C SER A 40 -27.01 3.46 -16.62
N ALA A 41 -25.70 3.72 -16.64
CA ALA A 41 -24.68 2.71 -16.45
C ALA A 41 -24.88 2.12 -15.05
N LYS A 42 -25.53 0.95 -14.97
CA LYS A 42 -25.53 0.13 -13.77
C LYS A 42 -24.10 -0.36 -13.58
N ARG A 43 -23.28 0.41 -12.86
CA ARG A 43 -22.02 -0.08 -12.30
C ARG A 43 -22.39 -1.16 -11.30
N HIS A 44 -22.28 -2.41 -11.73
CA HIS A 44 -22.37 -3.52 -10.81
C HIS A 44 -21.12 -3.46 -9.92
N ARG A 45 -21.31 -3.54 -8.59
CA ARG A 45 -20.21 -3.92 -7.70
C ARG A 45 -19.93 -5.38 -7.98
N THR A 46 -19.08 -5.64 -8.96
CA THR A 46 -18.54 -6.96 -9.20
C THR A 46 -17.33 -7.10 -8.29
N CYS A 47 -17.47 -7.87 -7.21
CA CYS A 47 -16.29 -8.58 -6.71
C CYS A 47 -15.81 -9.43 -7.88
N SER A 48 -14.56 -9.26 -8.27
CA SER A 48 -13.97 -10.03 -9.34
C SER A 48 -14.01 -11.50 -8.92
N GLU A 49 -14.98 -12.25 -9.46
CA GLU A 49 -14.81 -13.68 -9.64
C GLU A 49 -13.59 -13.81 -10.53
N ASN A 50 -12.46 -14.22 -9.96
CA ASN A 50 -11.31 -14.70 -10.71
C ASN A 50 -11.71 -15.98 -11.46
N SER A 51 -12.57 -15.85 -12.47
CA SER A 51 -13.02 -16.94 -13.33
C SER A 51 -11.99 -17.13 -14.45
N LEU A 52 -10.85 -17.70 -14.09
CA LEU A 52 -9.97 -18.38 -15.02
C LEU A 52 -10.51 -19.81 -15.20
N ASN A 53 -11.50 -19.98 -16.08
CA ASN A 53 -11.97 -21.25 -16.70
C ASN A 53 -11.40 -22.55 -16.10
N GLY A 54 -11.75 -22.79 -14.84
CA GLY A 54 -11.42 -23.97 -14.06
C GLY A 54 -12.67 -24.26 -13.27
N THR A 55 -13.11 -25.51 -13.28
CA THR A 55 -14.22 -25.98 -12.45
C THR A 55 -13.76 -25.89 -10.99
N GLU A 56 -13.81 -24.69 -10.41
CA GLU A 56 -13.46 -24.51 -9.00
C GLU A 56 -14.54 -25.18 -8.16
N PRO A 57 -14.15 -26.05 -7.21
CA PRO A 57 -15.11 -26.65 -6.30
C PRO A 57 -15.81 -25.53 -5.55
N GLU A 58 -17.13 -25.62 -5.37
CA GLU A 58 -17.88 -24.73 -4.46
C GLU A 58 -17.12 -24.67 -3.14
N GLU A 59 -16.37 -23.59 -2.92
CA GLU A 59 -15.63 -23.33 -1.69
C GLU A 59 -16.68 -22.87 -0.67
N LYS A 60 -17.59 -23.78 -0.31
CA LYS A 60 -18.40 -23.65 0.89
C LYS A 60 -17.41 -23.46 2.00
N LEU A 61 -17.36 -22.23 2.51
CA LEU A 61 -16.52 -21.79 3.61
C LEU A 61 -16.44 -22.87 4.67
N ASN A 62 -15.45 -23.75 4.54
CA ASN A 62 -15.10 -24.73 5.55
C ASN A 62 -14.21 -24.00 6.54
N ILE A 63 -14.70 -22.84 6.99
CA ILE A 63 -14.14 -22.13 8.12
C ILE A 63 -14.47 -23.06 9.28
N ALA A 64 -13.46 -23.82 9.71
CA ALA A 64 -13.53 -24.58 10.94
C ALA A 64 -14.14 -23.69 12.04
N PRO A 65 -14.87 -24.26 13.02
CA PRO A 65 -15.40 -23.50 14.16
C PRO A 65 -14.23 -22.95 14.99
N ALA A 66 -13.61 -21.91 14.46
CA ALA A 66 -12.48 -21.22 14.99
C ALA A 66 -13.01 -20.22 15.99
N ASP A 67 -12.25 -20.08 17.06
CA ASP A 67 -12.34 -19.06 18.09
C ASP A 67 -12.81 -17.74 17.47
N THR A 68 -14.13 -17.50 17.53
CA THR A 68 -14.76 -16.40 16.80
C THR A 68 -14.29 -15.12 17.45
N TRP A 69 -13.48 -14.38 16.72
CA TRP A 69 -13.01 -13.08 17.18
C TRP A 69 -14.22 -12.18 17.43
N LYS A 70 -14.36 -11.71 18.67
CA LYS A 70 -15.50 -10.88 19.08
C LYS A 70 -15.10 -9.41 19.07
N PRO A 71 -15.57 -8.63 18.08
CA PRO A 71 -15.33 -7.21 18.09
C PRO A 71 -15.96 -6.55 19.32
N VAL A 72 -15.18 -5.76 20.05
CA VAL A 72 -15.68 -4.90 21.13
C VAL A 72 -15.74 -3.47 20.58
N PHE A 73 -16.83 -3.17 19.87
CA PHE A 73 -17.12 -1.82 19.34
C PHE A 73 -18.41 -1.27 19.95
N ALA A 74 -18.45 0.03 20.16
CA ALA A 74 -19.71 0.71 20.44
C ALA A 74 -20.48 0.91 19.13
N VAL A 75 -21.82 0.89 19.19
CA VAL A 75 -22.65 1.36 18.07
C VAL A 75 -22.26 2.80 17.73
N GLY A 76 -22.15 3.09 16.43
CA GLY A 76 -21.64 4.37 15.92
C GLY A 76 -20.11 4.42 15.74
N THR A 77 -19.40 3.33 16.04
CA THR A 77 -17.95 3.26 15.76
C THR A 77 -17.72 3.36 14.25
N ARG A 78 -16.80 4.24 13.86
CA ARG A 78 -16.40 4.44 12.47
C ARG A 78 -15.32 3.44 12.07
N LEU A 79 -15.54 2.77 10.95
CA LEU A 79 -14.67 1.76 10.37
C LEU A 79 -14.38 2.13 8.91
N GLN A 80 -13.38 1.48 8.32
CA GLN A 80 -13.16 1.47 6.88
C GLN A 80 -12.98 0.03 6.42
N VAL A 81 -13.57 -0.32 5.28
CA VAL A 81 -13.42 -1.63 4.64
C VAL A 81 -12.74 -1.45 3.29
N GLN A 82 -11.75 -2.28 3.00
CA GLN A 82 -11.02 -2.26 1.74
C GLN A 82 -11.80 -3.04 0.68
N TRP A 83 -12.13 -2.36 -0.41
CA TRP A 83 -12.76 -2.91 -1.60
C TRP A 83 -11.77 -2.90 -2.75
N GLU A 84 -11.82 -3.94 -3.57
CA GLU A 84 -11.20 -3.96 -4.88
C GLU A 84 -12.22 -3.46 -5.92
N ILE A 85 -11.86 -2.40 -6.64
CA ILE A 85 -12.72 -1.76 -7.64
C ILE A 85 -12.07 -1.98 -9.00
N VAL A 86 -12.83 -2.56 -9.92
CA VAL A 86 -12.45 -2.66 -11.34
C VAL A 86 -12.97 -1.41 -12.05
N ASP A 87 -12.07 -0.63 -12.63
CA ASP A 87 -12.47 0.56 -13.39
C ASP A 87 -12.97 0.16 -14.79
N ASP A 88 -14.29 0.00 -14.92
CA ASP A 88 -15.00 -0.30 -16.18
C ASP A 88 -15.21 0.94 -17.07
N ALA A 89 -14.29 1.91 -17.06
CA ALA A 89 -14.37 3.02 -17.99
C ALA A 89 -14.33 2.48 -19.44
N GLU A 90 -15.21 2.93 -20.33
CA GLU A 90 -15.25 2.47 -21.72
C GLU A 90 -13.87 2.60 -22.39
N GLY A 91 -13.18 1.47 -22.59
CA GLY A 91 -11.81 1.40 -23.15
C GLY A 91 -10.68 1.32 -22.11
N GLY A 92 -10.99 1.21 -20.82
CA GLY A 92 -10.05 1.03 -19.73
C GLY A 92 -9.43 -0.38 -19.72
N THR A 93 -8.23 -0.47 -19.14
CA THR A 93 -7.40 -1.69 -19.07
C THR A 93 -7.91 -2.74 -18.08
N GLY A 94 -9.08 -2.54 -17.44
CA GLY A 94 -9.57 -3.39 -16.36
C GLY A 94 -8.64 -3.36 -15.13
N GLU A 95 -8.03 -2.21 -14.85
CA GLU A 95 -7.12 -2.07 -13.72
C GLU A 95 -7.90 -2.21 -12.40
N VAL A 96 -7.44 -3.12 -11.55
CA VAL A 96 -8.00 -3.35 -10.22
C VAL A 96 -7.31 -2.41 -9.25
N SER A 97 -8.07 -1.52 -8.63
CA SER A 97 -7.55 -0.61 -7.60
C SER A 97 -8.17 -0.93 -6.24
N ALA A 98 -7.36 -0.91 -5.19
CA ALA A 98 -7.84 -1.10 -3.82
C ALA A 98 -8.22 0.25 -3.18
N ARG A 99 -9.44 0.36 -2.64
CA ARG A 99 -9.95 1.57 -2.00
C ARG A 99 -10.53 1.26 -0.63
N TRP A 100 -10.21 2.09 0.35
CA TRP A 100 -10.82 2.05 1.68
C TRP A 100 -12.11 2.88 1.69
N TRP A 101 -13.20 2.26 2.10
CA TRP A 101 -14.53 2.87 2.14
C TRP A 101 -15.02 2.95 3.58
N GLY A 102 -15.37 4.17 4.03
CA GLY A 102 -15.92 4.42 5.35
C GLY A 102 -17.27 3.74 5.58
N CYS A 103 -17.47 3.26 6.80
CA CYS A 103 -18.75 2.73 7.28
C CYS A 103 -18.94 2.95 8.78
N GLU A 104 -20.18 2.87 9.23
CA GLU A 104 -20.57 2.96 10.63
C GLU A 104 -21.04 1.59 11.15
N PHE A 105 -20.60 1.20 12.34
CA PHE A 105 -21.00 -0.04 12.99
C PHE A 105 -22.34 0.09 13.72
N PHE A 106 -23.32 -0.74 13.37
CA PHE A 106 -24.68 -0.72 13.93
C PHE A 106 -24.95 -1.78 15.00
N GLY A 107 -24.03 -2.70 15.23
CA GLY A 107 -24.13 -3.70 16.29
C GLY A 107 -24.40 -5.13 15.80
N LEU A 108 -24.86 -5.98 16.72
CA LEU A 108 -25.16 -7.39 16.46
C LEU A 108 -26.60 -7.53 15.90
N LYS A 109 -26.74 -8.22 14.77
CA LYS A 109 -28.04 -8.56 14.18
C LYS A 109 -28.53 -9.94 14.61
N GLY A 110 -27.61 -10.91 14.74
CA GLY A 110 -27.96 -12.28 15.09
C GLY A 110 -26.76 -13.21 15.01
N GLN A 111 -27.03 -14.49 14.80
CA GLN A 111 -26.00 -15.51 14.59
C GLN A 111 -26.32 -16.32 13.35
N ASP A 112 -25.29 -16.76 12.64
CA ASP A 112 -25.42 -17.65 11.50
C ASP A 112 -25.66 -19.12 11.94
N PRO A 113 -25.96 -20.05 11.01
CA PRO A 113 -26.16 -21.47 11.36
C PRO A 113 -24.94 -22.15 12.00
N ALA A 114 -23.74 -21.57 11.86
CA ALA A 114 -22.52 -22.05 12.49
C ALA A 114 -22.28 -21.42 13.87
N GLY A 115 -23.18 -20.56 14.36
CA GLY A 115 -23.09 -19.89 15.65
C GLY A 115 -22.16 -18.66 15.67
N ARG A 116 -21.79 -18.13 14.51
CA ARG A 116 -20.96 -16.92 14.37
C ARG A 116 -21.82 -15.68 14.45
N ASP A 117 -21.31 -14.65 15.13
CA ASP A 117 -22.02 -13.39 15.31
C ASP A 117 -22.10 -12.63 13.96
N ILE A 118 -23.32 -12.32 13.52
CA ILE A 118 -23.60 -11.48 12.34
C ILE A 118 -23.82 -10.06 12.82
N HIS A 119 -23.01 -9.15 12.33
CA HIS A 119 -23.09 -7.73 12.62
C HIS A 119 -23.63 -6.94 11.43
N VAL A 120 -24.07 -5.71 11.68
CA VAL A 120 -24.49 -4.79 10.63
C VAL A 120 -23.54 -3.60 10.61
N ILE A 121 -23.09 -3.25 9.40
CA ILE A 121 -22.39 -2.01 9.10
C ILE A 121 -23.17 -1.23 8.05
N ARG A 122 -23.04 0.09 8.06
CA ARG A 122 -23.62 0.97 7.05
C ARG A 122 -22.52 1.68 6.29
N TYR A 123 -22.38 1.37 5.01
CA TYR A 123 -21.40 2.03 4.14
C TYR A 123 -21.83 3.45 3.83
N ASP A 124 -20.89 4.39 3.85
CA ASP A 124 -21.17 5.76 3.43
C ASP A 124 -21.51 5.82 1.93
N ALA A 125 -22.28 6.82 1.53
CA ALA A 125 -22.43 7.13 0.10
C ALA A 125 -21.07 7.53 -0.51
N HIS A 126 -20.76 7.01 -1.70
CA HIS A 126 -19.52 7.35 -2.41
C HIS A 126 -19.72 7.34 -3.93
N GLY A 127 -19.55 8.49 -4.56
CA GLY A 127 -19.77 8.64 -6.00
C GLY A 127 -21.23 8.35 -6.36
N GLU A 128 -21.44 7.32 -7.19
CA GLU A 128 -22.77 6.88 -7.64
C GLU A 128 -23.43 5.86 -6.70
N PHE A 129 -22.72 5.45 -5.64
CA PHE A 129 -23.21 4.45 -4.72
C PHE A 129 -23.89 5.11 -3.51
N GLU A 130 -25.14 4.75 -3.29
CA GLU A 130 -25.93 5.18 -2.12
C GLU A 130 -25.48 4.46 -0.84
N GLU A 131 -25.82 5.08 0.30
CA GLU A 131 -25.63 4.50 1.62
C GLU A 131 -26.34 3.15 1.72
N THR A 132 -25.63 2.11 2.13
CA THR A 132 -26.13 0.72 2.11
C THR A 132 -25.77 -0.02 3.38
N ASP A 133 -26.76 -0.69 3.97
CA ASP A 133 -26.54 -1.61 5.09
C ASP A 133 -26.02 -2.95 4.57
N SER A 134 -24.94 -3.45 5.18
CA SER A 134 -24.39 -4.77 4.90
C SER A 134 -24.27 -5.61 6.18
N GLU A 135 -24.50 -6.90 6.03
CA GLU A 135 -24.33 -7.91 7.06
C GLU A 135 -22.92 -8.50 6.96
N ILE A 136 -22.19 -8.49 8.06
CA ILE A 136 -20.81 -8.95 8.09
C ILE A 136 -20.56 -9.93 9.23
N VAL A 137 -19.57 -10.79 9.05
CA VAL A 137 -19.01 -11.67 10.09
C VAL A 137 -17.54 -11.33 10.23
N PHE A 138 -17.11 -10.90 11.42
CA PHE A 138 -15.69 -10.67 11.65
C PHE A 138 -14.95 -11.99 11.77
N LEU A 139 -13.87 -12.12 11.01
CA LEU A 139 -13.04 -13.32 10.97
C LEU A 139 -11.79 -13.16 11.86
N SER A 140 -11.23 -11.94 11.88
CA SER A 140 -10.06 -11.57 12.66
C SER A 140 -10.07 -10.08 13.02
N ASP A 141 -8.97 -9.61 13.61
CA ASP A 141 -8.68 -8.20 13.88
C ASP A 141 -8.49 -7.33 12.62
N SER A 142 -8.31 -7.94 11.45
CA SER A 142 -8.12 -7.25 10.17
C SER A 142 -9.09 -7.68 9.08
N ASP A 143 -9.78 -8.80 9.25
CA ASP A 143 -10.57 -9.43 8.19
C ASP A 143 -12.03 -9.61 8.59
N LEU A 144 -12.92 -9.40 7.62
CA LEU A 144 -14.34 -9.67 7.73
C LEU A 144 -14.85 -10.41 6.50
N TRP A 145 -15.99 -11.06 6.65
CA TRP A 145 -16.77 -11.65 5.56
C TRP A 145 -18.02 -10.82 5.35
N ASP A 146 -18.23 -10.32 4.13
CA ASP A 146 -19.47 -9.67 3.73
C ASP A 146 -20.46 -10.74 3.25
N VAL A 147 -21.60 -10.84 3.93
CA VAL A 147 -22.62 -11.87 3.67
C VAL A 147 -23.38 -11.59 2.38
N ALA A 148 -23.61 -10.32 2.03
CA ALA A 148 -24.38 -9.96 0.85
C ALA A 148 -23.59 -10.16 -0.44
N TYR A 149 -22.28 -9.91 -0.39
CA TYR A 149 -21.37 -10.05 -1.53
C TYR A 149 -20.55 -11.34 -1.53
N GLU A 150 -20.71 -12.17 -0.50
CA GLU A 150 -19.98 -13.44 -0.33
C GLU A 150 -18.46 -13.28 -0.54
N SER A 151 -17.89 -12.24 0.08
CA SER A 151 -16.50 -11.86 -0.13
C SER A 151 -15.76 -11.60 1.18
N ARG A 152 -14.50 -11.99 1.22
CA ARG A 152 -13.58 -11.70 2.33
C ARG A 152 -12.93 -10.34 2.07
N LEU A 153 -13.09 -9.43 3.01
CA LEU A 153 -12.59 -8.05 2.92
C LEU A 153 -11.68 -7.74 4.11
N HIS A 154 -10.81 -6.75 3.92
CA HIS A 154 -10.00 -6.19 5.01
C HIS A 154 -10.70 -4.99 5.64
N TRP A 155 -10.55 -4.79 6.93
CA TRP A 155 -11.14 -3.65 7.64
C TRP A 155 -10.16 -3.01 8.64
N ARG A 156 -10.46 -1.77 9.03
CA ARG A 156 -9.74 -1.02 10.08
C ARG A 156 -10.66 0.03 10.73
N ARG A 157 -10.26 0.62 11.86
CA ARG A 157 -10.98 1.76 12.48
C ARG A 157 -10.70 3.08 11.77
N GLU A 158 -11.66 4.02 11.82
CA GLU A 158 -11.55 5.38 11.28
C GLU A 158 -11.60 6.47 12.39
N PRO A 159 -10.75 7.52 12.33
CA PRO A 159 -9.54 7.61 11.49
C PRO A 159 -8.61 6.43 11.81
N PRO A 160 -7.71 6.00 10.90
CA PRO A 160 -6.69 5.04 11.30
C PRO A 160 -6.08 5.61 12.57
N GLU A 161 -6.21 4.90 13.71
CA GLU A 161 -5.80 5.43 15.00
C GLU A 161 -4.34 5.84 14.83
N TRP A 162 -4.10 7.14 14.60
CA TRP A 162 -2.77 7.70 14.58
C TRP A 162 -2.41 7.69 16.05
N ASN A 163 -1.92 6.55 16.50
CA ASN A 163 -1.44 6.37 17.82
C ASN A 163 0.05 6.76 17.75
N PRO A 164 0.44 7.97 18.20
CA PRO A 164 1.85 8.38 18.18
C PRO A 164 2.74 7.47 19.05
N ASN A 165 2.14 6.59 19.86
CA ASN A 165 2.83 5.55 20.62
C ASN A 165 2.83 4.18 19.90
N GLN A 166 1.94 3.94 18.93
CA GLN A 166 2.22 3.04 17.80
C GLN A 166 2.97 3.85 16.75
N GLU A 167 4.18 4.28 17.07
CA GLU A 167 5.21 3.96 16.09
C GLU A 167 5.07 2.46 15.92
N GLU A 168 4.59 2.00 14.76
CA GLU A 168 4.89 0.64 14.32
C GLU A 168 6.40 0.54 14.43
N LYS A 169 6.86 0.09 15.58
CA LYS A 169 8.21 -0.38 15.79
C LYS A 169 8.22 -1.67 15.00
N LEU A 170 8.22 -1.53 13.68
CA LEU A 170 8.71 -2.51 12.75
C LEU A 170 10.10 -2.79 13.27
N THR A 171 10.17 -3.81 14.10
CA THR A 171 11.43 -4.30 14.59
C THR A 171 12.16 -4.83 13.36
N MET A 172 13.49 -4.93 13.44
CA MET A 172 14.24 -5.56 12.37
C MET A 172 13.70 -6.98 12.07
N ILE A 173 13.13 -7.65 13.07
CA ILE A 173 12.49 -8.96 12.94
C ILE A 173 11.25 -8.88 12.05
N ASP A 174 10.40 -7.87 12.22
CA ASP A 174 9.18 -7.69 11.41
C ASP A 174 9.52 -7.37 9.94
N VAL A 175 10.57 -6.58 9.72
CA VAL A 175 11.07 -6.29 8.37
C VAL A 175 11.59 -7.57 7.69
N ILE A 176 12.32 -8.42 8.42
CA ILE A 176 12.80 -9.71 7.90
C ILE A 176 11.61 -10.64 7.59
N ALA A 177 10.62 -10.73 8.49
CA ALA A 177 9.44 -11.55 8.27
C ALA A 177 8.62 -11.07 7.06
N ASN A 178 8.47 -9.76 6.86
CA ASN A 178 7.81 -9.21 5.67
C ASN A 178 8.59 -9.49 4.39
N GLN A 179 9.92 -9.41 4.44
CA GLN A 179 10.78 -9.76 3.31
C GLN A 179 10.63 -11.25 2.92
N GLU A 180 10.64 -12.16 3.90
CA GLU A 180 10.44 -13.61 3.67
C GLU A 180 9.03 -13.93 3.13
N LYS A 181 8.01 -13.19 3.60
CA LYS A 181 6.63 -13.30 3.11
C LYS A 181 6.54 -12.87 1.64
N GLU A 182 7.16 -11.75 1.28
CA GLU A 182 7.21 -11.28 -0.10
C GLU A 182 8.02 -12.21 -1.01
N GLU A 183 9.13 -12.78 -0.51
CA GLU A 183 9.87 -13.81 -1.24
C GLU A 183 8.98 -15.01 -1.56
N THR A 184 8.28 -15.53 -0.55
CA THR A 184 7.36 -16.67 -0.71
C THR A 184 6.23 -16.35 -1.70
N ARG A 185 5.67 -15.13 -1.63
CA ARG A 185 4.64 -14.64 -2.56
C ARG A 185 5.13 -14.63 -4.01
N ASN A 186 6.40 -14.32 -4.22
CA ASN A 186 7.05 -14.30 -5.53
C ASN A 186 7.62 -15.67 -5.95
N GLY A 187 7.33 -16.74 -5.20
CA GLY A 187 7.84 -18.09 -5.47
C GLY A 187 9.33 -18.28 -5.16
N VAL A 188 9.93 -17.35 -4.42
CA VAL A 188 11.30 -17.43 -3.93
C VAL A 188 11.28 -18.08 -2.54
N PRO A 189 12.07 -19.14 -2.28
CA PRO A 189 12.18 -19.70 -0.94
C PRO A 189 12.63 -18.65 0.07
N ALA A 190 11.95 -18.57 1.23
CA ALA A 190 12.26 -17.62 2.29
C ALA A 190 13.75 -17.66 2.68
N GLY A 191 14.39 -16.48 2.71
CA GLY A 191 15.80 -16.32 3.04
C GLY A 191 16.76 -16.63 1.88
N LEU A 192 16.26 -17.10 0.73
CA LEU A 192 17.11 -17.36 -0.43
C LEU A 192 17.76 -16.07 -0.93
N LEU A 193 17.04 -14.96 -0.98
CA LEU A 193 17.59 -13.68 -1.44
C LEU A 193 18.74 -13.23 -0.53
N HIS A 194 18.56 -13.36 0.80
CA HIS A 194 19.58 -13.02 1.78
C HIS A 194 20.83 -13.90 1.59
N SER A 195 20.64 -15.22 1.43
CA SER A 195 21.74 -16.15 1.20
C SER A 195 22.48 -15.88 -0.13
N LEU A 196 21.75 -15.52 -1.19
CA LEU A 196 22.32 -15.15 -2.49
C LEU A 196 23.12 -13.85 -2.40
N ALA A 197 22.60 -12.86 -1.69
CA ALA A 197 23.29 -11.59 -1.46
C ALA A 197 24.60 -11.79 -0.69
N LEU A 198 24.58 -12.57 0.39
CA LEU A 198 25.79 -12.91 1.15
C LEU A 198 26.79 -13.74 0.33
N ASN A 199 26.31 -14.70 -0.46
CA ASN A 199 27.16 -15.48 -1.34
C ASN A 199 27.84 -14.61 -2.40
N ALA A 200 27.07 -13.73 -3.06
CA ALA A 200 27.60 -12.77 -4.02
C ALA A 200 28.62 -11.82 -3.38
N PHE A 201 28.35 -11.34 -2.16
CA PHE A 201 29.27 -10.50 -1.41
C PHE A 201 30.58 -11.21 -1.10
N SER A 202 30.53 -12.46 -0.65
CA SER A 202 31.72 -13.26 -0.32
C SER A 202 32.64 -13.53 -1.52
N LYS A 203 32.09 -13.55 -2.74
CA LYS A 203 32.83 -13.77 -3.99
C LYS A 203 33.44 -12.49 -4.56
N MET A 204 33.08 -11.31 -4.04
CA MET A 204 33.66 -10.05 -4.52
C MET A 204 35.12 -9.92 -4.07
N PRO A 205 36.00 -9.27 -4.86
CA PRO A 205 37.34 -8.91 -4.41
C PRO A 205 37.29 -8.10 -3.10
N HIS A 206 38.25 -8.35 -2.21
CA HIS A 206 38.30 -7.73 -0.88
C HIS A 206 38.23 -6.18 -0.94
N GLU A 207 38.89 -5.56 -1.92
CA GLU A 207 38.83 -4.10 -2.12
C GLU A 207 37.40 -3.60 -2.36
N LYS A 208 36.59 -4.34 -3.13
CA LYS A 208 35.18 -3.98 -3.39
C LYS A 208 34.31 -4.21 -2.15
N GLN A 209 34.56 -5.27 -1.39
CA GLN A 209 33.88 -5.51 -0.11
C GLN A 209 34.14 -4.35 0.87
N MET A 210 35.40 -3.93 1.00
CA MET A 210 35.79 -2.80 1.85
C MET A 210 35.18 -1.49 1.38
N ALA A 211 35.17 -1.23 0.06
CA ALA A 211 34.52 -0.04 -0.48
C ALA A 211 33.01 -0.02 -0.22
N MET A 212 32.33 -1.16 -0.32
CA MET A 212 30.91 -1.28 -0.01
C MET A 212 30.62 -1.09 1.48
N ALA A 213 31.45 -1.68 2.35
CA ALA A 213 31.34 -1.50 3.80
C ALA A 213 31.55 -0.04 4.23
N ALA A 214 32.50 0.66 3.61
CA ALA A 214 32.71 2.09 3.84
C ALA A 214 31.48 2.91 3.44
N ARG A 215 30.93 2.67 2.25
CA ARG A 215 29.69 3.35 1.78
C ARG A 215 28.50 3.09 2.68
N TYR A 216 28.34 1.85 3.16
CA TYR A 216 27.27 1.51 4.10
C TYR A 216 27.43 2.26 5.44
N ARG A 217 28.66 2.39 5.93
CA ARG A 217 28.95 3.19 7.13
C ARG A 217 28.60 4.66 6.93
N ASP A 218 28.98 5.24 5.80
CA ASP A 218 28.69 6.64 5.49
C ASP A 218 27.17 6.87 5.38
N PHE A 219 26.45 5.98 4.70
CA PHE A 219 24.99 5.98 4.65
C PHE A 219 24.37 5.88 6.06
N SER A 220 24.83 4.94 6.88
CA SER A 220 24.33 4.76 8.25
C SER A 220 24.55 6.00 9.13
N ASN A 221 25.69 6.67 8.97
CA ASN A 221 25.99 7.91 9.68
C ASN A 221 25.06 9.05 9.23
N ALA A 222 24.91 9.26 7.92
CA ALA A 222 24.02 10.29 7.38
C ALA A 222 22.56 10.06 7.80
N PHE A 223 22.10 8.81 7.81
CA PHE A 223 20.77 8.45 8.28
C PHE A 223 20.58 8.76 9.78
N LYS A 224 21.57 8.44 10.64
CA LYS A 224 21.54 8.77 12.06
C LYS A 224 21.52 10.27 12.32
N GLU A 225 22.29 11.03 11.53
CA GLU A 225 22.30 12.49 11.61
C GLU A 225 20.93 13.08 11.25
N GLY A 226 20.31 12.62 10.16
CA GLY A 226 18.95 13.03 9.78
C GLY A 226 17.90 12.69 10.83
N LEU A 227 17.99 11.53 11.48
CA LEU A 227 17.11 11.18 12.61
C LEU A 227 17.32 12.09 13.83
N ALA A 228 18.58 12.45 14.14
CA ALA A 228 18.89 13.37 15.22
C ALA A 228 18.32 14.77 14.95
N GLU A 229 18.42 15.25 13.71
CA GLU A 229 17.86 16.53 13.27
C GLU A 229 16.33 16.56 13.35
N LEU A 230 15.65 15.50 12.88
CA LEU A 230 14.19 15.37 13.00
C LEU A 230 13.73 15.36 14.46
N LYS A 231 14.47 14.68 15.34
CA LYS A 231 14.18 14.64 16.78
C LYS A 231 14.38 16.00 17.43
N ALA A 232 15.45 16.73 17.06
CA ALA A 232 15.70 18.08 17.55
C ALA A 232 14.58 19.04 17.10
N SER A 233 14.15 18.97 15.83
CA SER A 233 13.08 19.79 15.27
C SER A 233 11.74 19.56 15.97
N ARG A 234 11.37 18.30 16.26
CA ARG A 234 10.16 17.97 17.03
C ARG A 234 10.18 18.52 18.46
N CYS A 235 11.35 18.51 19.11
CA CYS A 235 11.49 19.05 20.47
C CYS A 235 11.31 20.58 20.52
N ILE A 236 11.75 21.29 19.48
CA ILE A 236 11.55 22.74 19.38
C ILE A 236 10.07 23.06 19.12
N ALA A 237 9.43 22.32 18.19
CA ALA A 237 8.02 22.51 17.87
C ALA A 237 7.09 22.29 19.07
N SER A 238 7.33 21.25 19.88
CA SER A 238 6.52 20.99 21.08
C SER A 238 6.71 22.05 22.16
N LYS A 239 7.92 22.60 22.32
CA LYS A 239 8.17 23.71 23.25
C LYS A 239 7.45 25.00 22.83
N LEU A 240 7.37 25.28 21.53
CA LEU A 240 6.65 26.46 21.02
C LEU A 240 5.12 26.34 21.20
N GLN A 241 4.55 25.14 21.04
CA GLN A 241 3.12 24.91 21.30
C GLN A 241 2.73 25.16 22.76
N VAL A 242 3.60 24.84 23.72
CA VAL A 242 3.33 25.08 25.16
C VAL A 242 3.44 26.56 25.52
N LEU A 243 4.24 27.35 24.80
CA LEU A 243 4.42 28.79 25.05
C LEU A 243 3.31 29.67 24.45
N MET A 244 2.44 29.13 23.60
CA MET A 244 1.33 29.85 22.96
C MET A 244 -0.03 29.66 23.65
N ILE A 245 -0.06 28.96 24.79
CA ILE A 245 -1.24 28.76 25.65
C ILE A 245 -1.02 29.56 26.94
#